data_AF-A0A350ZYS3-F1
#
_entry.id   AF-A0A350ZYS3-F1
#
_cell.length_a   1.000
_cell.length_b   1.000
_cell.length_c   1.000
_cell.angle_alpha   90.00
_cell.angle_beta   90.00
_cell.angle_gamma   90.00
#
_symmetry.space_group_name_H-M   'P 1'
#
loop_
_entity.id
_entity.type
_entity.pdbx_description
1 polymer ?
#
loop_
_entity_poly.entity_id
_entity_poly.type
_entity_poly.pdbx_seq_one_letter_code
_entity_poly.pdbx_strand_id
1 'polypeptide(L)'
;MPLDFATLDALRSHHPAWRLLRSDHAVLVASFLHRVFVTPNVRGMPAADLAEALEDELYALRLTRGEDAFPKPAIDYLNDWAGADKGWLRKYYKPGTDEAQFDLTPATEKALAWLAQLSERQFVGTESRLLTLFALLKQMGEGSETDPARRIAELQRKRDEIDAEMARVLAGDIPLLDDTAIKDRFQQFMQGARELLADFREVEHNFRQLDRRVRERIALWEGSKGALLEQIMGERDAIADSDQGRSFRAFWDFLLSSRRQE
;
A
#
# COMPACT_ATOMS: atom_id res chain seq x y z
N MET A 1 -4.08 19.18 6.20
CA MET A 1 -5.46 19.54 5.83
C MET A 1 -6.37 18.87 6.86
N PRO A 2 -7.20 19.62 7.60
CA PRO A 2 -8.07 19.04 8.61
C PRO A 2 -9.13 18.13 7.96
N LEU A 3 -9.46 17.01 8.61
CA LEU A 3 -10.51 16.08 8.16
C LEU A 3 -11.84 16.42 8.86
N ASP A 4 -12.29 17.66 8.75
CA ASP A 4 -13.59 18.09 9.27
C ASP A 4 -14.73 17.75 8.31
N PHE A 5 -15.97 17.84 8.81
CA PHE A 5 -17.17 17.46 8.06
C PHE A 5 -17.29 18.21 6.73
N ALA A 6 -17.10 19.54 6.74
CA ALA A 6 -17.24 20.36 5.53
C ALA A 6 -16.18 19.99 4.48
N THR A 7 -14.94 19.75 4.91
CA THR A 7 -13.86 19.32 4.03
C THR A 7 -14.16 17.95 3.42
N LEU A 8 -14.64 17.01 4.23
CA LEU A 8 -14.98 15.67 3.75
C LEU A 8 -16.20 15.68 2.81
N ASP A 9 -17.20 16.52 3.07
CA ASP A 9 -18.37 16.66 2.19
C ASP A 9 -17.98 17.25 0.82
N ALA A 10 -17.09 18.26 0.81
CA ALA A 10 -16.53 18.81 -0.41
C ALA A 10 -15.69 17.77 -1.18
N LEU A 11 -14.82 17.02 -0.50
CA LEU A 11 -14.04 15.94 -1.12
C LEU A 11 -14.94 14.84 -1.67
N ARG A 12 -15.97 14.43 -0.93
CA ARG A 12 -16.97 13.45 -1.37
C ARG A 12 -17.73 13.90 -2.62
N SER A 13 -17.95 15.20 -2.77
CA SER A 13 -18.71 15.78 -3.88
C SER A 13 -17.85 16.07 -5.12
N HIS A 14 -16.57 16.41 -4.94
CA HIS A 14 -15.73 16.91 -6.03
C HIS A 14 -14.48 16.07 -6.33
N HIS A 15 -13.94 15.32 -5.36
CA HIS A 15 -12.69 14.58 -5.58
C HIS A 15 -12.93 13.36 -6.49
N PRO A 16 -12.28 13.24 -7.65
CA PRO A 16 -12.56 12.18 -8.62
C PRO A 16 -12.45 10.77 -8.05
N ALA A 17 -11.45 10.53 -7.19
CA ALA A 17 -11.28 9.24 -6.51
C ALA A 17 -12.50 8.84 -5.67
N TRP A 18 -13.05 9.76 -4.87
CA TRP A 18 -14.19 9.45 -4.01
C TRP A 18 -15.46 9.32 -4.83
N ARG A 19 -15.61 10.14 -5.88
CA ARG A 19 -16.72 10.00 -6.83
C ARG A 19 -16.69 8.67 -7.57
N LEU A 20 -15.51 8.17 -7.96
CA LEU A 20 -15.34 6.84 -8.53
C LEU A 20 -15.86 5.79 -7.56
N LEU A 21 -15.38 5.80 -6.31
CA LEU A 21 -15.77 4.83 -5.29
C LEU A 21 -17.27 4.89 -4.91
N ARG A 22 -17.94 6.02 -5.15
CA ARG A 22 -19.39 6.18 -4.94
C ARG A 22 -20.24 5.87 -6.17
N SER A 23 -19.62 5.66 -7.33
CA SER A 23 -20.37 5.42 -8.57
C SER A 23 -21.05 4.06 -8.53
N ASP A 24 -22.26 3.96 -9.08
CA ASP A 24 -22.94 2.68 -9.28
C ASP A 24 -22.13 1.73 -10.18
N HIS A 25 -21.25 2.28 -11.02
CA HIS A 25 -20.39 1.51 -11.93
C HIS A 25 -18.97 1.33 -11.37
N ALA A 26 -18.74 1.64 -10.08
CA ALA A 26 -17.41 1.59 -9.46
C ALA A 26 -16.71 0.24 -9.67
N VAL A 27 -17.46 -0.88 -9.56
CA VAL A 27 -16.92 -2.23 -9.70
C VAL A 27 -16.39 -2.46 -11.11
N LEU A 28 -17.18 -2.16 -12.15
CA LEU A 28 -16.77 -2.26 -13.56
C LEU A 28 -15.54 -1.39 -13.83
N VAL A 29 -15.61 -0.11 -13.44
CA VAL A 29 -14.54 0.86 -13.70
C VAL A 29 -13.26 0.40 -13.03
N ALA A 30 -13.34 0.01 -11.75
CA ALA A 30 -12.16 -0.38 -10.99
C ALA A 30 -11.54 -1.68 -11.49
N SER A 31 -12.36 -2.72 -11.74
CA SER A 31 -11.85 -4.01 -12.21
C SER A 31 -11.19 -3.88 -13.59
N PHE A 32 -11.85 -3.18 -14.51
CA PHE A 32 -11.35 -2.98 -15.86
C PHE A 32 -10.07 -2.14 -15.89
N LEU A 33 -10.08 -0.96 -15.26
CA LEU A 33 -8.92 -0.06 -15.28
C LEU A 33 -7.72 -0.65 -14.53
N HIS A 34 -7.95 -1.38 -13.43
CA HIS A 34 -6.89 -2.09 -12.73
C HIS A 34 -6.26 -3.19 -13.60
N ARG A 35 -7.07 -3.96 -14.33
CA ARG A 35 -6.60 -5.01 -15.24
C ARG A 35 -5.80 -4.44 -16.41
N VAL A 36 -6.26 -3.34 -17.01
CA VAL A 36 -5.69 -2.80 -18.25
C VAL A 36 -4.48 -1.89 -18.01
N PHE A 37 -4.47 -1.08 -16.96
CA PHE A 37 -3.40 -0.10 -16.72
C PHE A 37 -2.48 -0.50 -15.57
N VAL A 38 -3.04 -0.85 -14.42
CA VAL A 38 -2.25 -1.05 -13.17
C VAL A 38 -1.49 -2.37 -13.21
N THR A 39 -2.16 -3.46 -13.54
CA THR A 39 -1.56 -4.81 -13.55
C THR A 39 -0.39 -4.92 -14.53
N PRO A 40 -0.51 -4.49 -15.81
CA PRO A 40 0.61 -4.50 -16.75
C PRO A 40 1.52 -3.26 -16.66
N ASN A 41 1.21 -2.29 -15.79
CA ASN A 41 1.93 -1.02 -15.64
C ASN A 41 2.08 -0.25 -16.98
N VAL A 42 0.98 -0.14 -17.73
CA VAL A 42 0.93 0.59 -19.01
C VAL A 42 0.56 2.03 -18.75
N ARG A 43 1.26 2.96 -19.41
CA ARG A 43 0.92 4.38 -19.43
C ARG A 43 0.48 4.80 -20.81
N GLY A 44 -0.74 5.31 -20.92
CA GLY A 44 -1.32 5.66 -22.20
C GLY A 44 -1.69 4.43 -23.04
N MET A 45 -2.95 4.35 -23.45
CA MET A 45 -3.45 3.34 -24.37
C MET A 45 -4.21 4.02 -25.51
N PRO A 46 -4.06 3.57 -26.77
CA PRO A 46 -4.87 4.04 -27.87
C PRO A 46 -6.37 3.88 -27.60
N ALA A 47 -7.15 4.86 -28.04
CA ALA A 47 -8.58 4.88 -27.81
C ALA A 47 -9.30 3.68 -28.44
N ALA A 48 -8.83 3.21 -29.61
CA ALA A 48 -9.38 2.04 -30.28
C ALA A 48 -9.14 0.78 -29.45
N ASP A 49 -7.89 0.51 -29.08
CA ASP A 49 -7.50 -0.66 -28.29
C ASP A 49 -8.21 -0.69 -26.93
N LEU A 50 -8.31 0.45 -26.25
CA LEU A 50 -9.00 0.53 -24.96
C LEU A 50 -10.52 0.31 -25.10
N ALA A 51 -11.11 0.82 -26.18
CA ALA A 51 -12.53 0.63 -26.46
C ALA A 51 -12.85 -0.83 -26.80
N GLU A 52 -12.02 -1.48 -27.60
CA GLU A 52 -12.14 -2.90 -27.91
C GLU A 52 -12.05 -3.75 -26.63
N ALA A 53 -11.02 -3.53 -25.82
CA ALA A 53 -10.84 -4.25 -24.56
C ALA A 53 -12.01 -4.06 -23.57
N LEU A 54 -12.63 -2.87 -23.56
CA LEU A 54 -13.80 -2.61 -22.74
C LEU A 54 -15.06 -3.24 -23.34
N GLU A 55 -15.23 -3.25 -24.65
CA GLU A 55 -16.39 -3.87 -25.28
C GLU A 55 -16.43 -5.38 -25.01
N ASP A 56 -15.28 -6.06 -25.03
CA ASP A 56 -15.15 -7.47 -24.64
C ASP A 56 -15.61 -7.71 -23.19
N GLU A 57 -15.21 -6.83 -22.26
CA GLU A 57 -15.61 -6.91 -20.85
C GLU A 57 -17.12 -6.67 -20.70
N LEU A 58 -17.67 -5.67 -21.40
CA LEU A 58 -19.10 -5.37 -21.39
C LEU A 58 -19.91 -6.53 -21.98
N TYR A 59 -19.43 -7.16 -23.04
CA TYR A 59 -20.06 -8.33 -23.63
C TYR A 59 -20.14 -9.49 -22.63
N ALA A 60 -19.03 -9.81 -21.95
CA ALA A 60 -19.01 -10.85 -20.92
C ALA A 60 -19.96 -10.54 -19.74
N LEU A 61 -20.04 -9.27 -19.33
CA LEU A 61 -20.95 -8.84 -18.26
C LEU A 61 -22.42 -8.90 -18.69
N ARG A 62 -22.75 -8.51 -19.93
CA ARG A 62 -24.11 -8.62 -20.48
C ARG A 62 -24.56 -10.08 -20.54
N LEU A 63 -23.67 -11.01 -20.89
CA LEU A 63 -23.97 -12.45 -20.92
C LEU A 63 -24.34 -13.01 -19.54
N THR A 64 -23.74 -12.48 -18.47
CA THR A 64 -23.93 -12.99 -17.10
C THR A 64 -24.96 -12.21 -16.29
N ARG A 65 -25.19 -10.92 -16.59
CA ARG A 65 -26.08 -10.03 -15.85
C ARG A 65 -27.34 -9.61 -16.62
N GLY A 66 -27.48 -10.01 -17.88
CA GLY A 66 -28.58 -9.66 -18.77
C GLY A 66 -28.18 -8.61 -19.81
N GLU A 67 -28.85 -8.64 -20.97
CA GLU A 67 -28.52 -7.81 -22.13
C GLU A 67 -28.60 -6.30 -21.85
N ASP A 68 -29.48 -5.88 -20.94
CA ASP A 68 -29.64 -4.47 -20.54
C ASP A 68 -28.52 -3.96 -19.60
N ALA A 69 -27.63 -4.84 -19.12
CA ALA A 69 -26.53 -4.44 -18.26
C ALA A 69 -25.50 -3.61 -19.04
N PHE A 70 -25.19 -2.42 -18.52
CA PHE A 70 -24.23 -1.49 -19.13
C PHE A 70 -24.53 -1.19 -20.61
N PRO A 71 -25.66 -0.53 -20.92
CA PRO A 71 -26.20 -0.49 -22.29
C PRO A 71 -25.45 0.43 -23.26
N LYS A 72 -24.50 1.26 -22.77
CA LYS A 72 -23.74 2.15 -23.66
C LYS A 72 -22.61 1.38 -24.37
N PRO A 73 -22.20 1.81 -25.58
CA PRO A 73 -20.99 1.28 -26.20
C PRO A 73 -19.74 1.69 -25.38
N ALA A 74 -18.68 0.89 -25.47
CA ALA A 74 -17.45 1.08 -24.71
C ALA A 74 -16.86 2.49 -24.84
N ILE A 75 -16.78 3.03 -26.06
CA ILE A 75 -16.18 4.35 -26.30
C ILE A 75 -16.95 5.48 -25.59
N ASP A 76 -18.27 5.35 -25.42
CA ASP A 76 -19.08 6.33 -24.70
C ASP A 76 -18.80 6.26 -23.19
N TYR A 77 -18.61 5.06 -22.64
CA TYR A 77 -18.14 4.92 -21.26
C TYR A 77 -16.76 5.55 -21.06
N LEU A 78 -15.80 5.31 -21.97
CA LEU A 78 -14.45 5.89 -21.86
C LEU A 78 -14.47 7.42 -21.95
N ASN A 79 -15.28 7.98 -22.87
CA ASN A 79 -15.47 9.43 -22.97
C ASN A 79 -16.15 9.99 -21.72
N ASP A 80 -17.16 9.32 -21.17
CA ASP A 80 -17.77 9.71 -19.89
C ASP A 80 -16.72 9.71 -18.77
N TRP A 81 -15.89 8.65 -18.67
CA TRP A 81 -14.86 8.54 -17.63
C TRP A 81 -13.76 9.61 -17.77
N ALA A 82 -13.49 10.07 -18.98
CA ALA A 82 -12.59 11.18 -19.25
C ALA A 82 -13.26 12.57 -19.16
N GLY A 83 -14.59 12.63 -19.03
CA GLY A 83 -15.35 13.85 -18.92
C GLY A 83 -14.92 14.68 -17.70
N ALA A 84 -15.06 16.01 -17.81
CA ALA A 84 -14.67 16.94 -16.74
C ALA A 84 -15.45 16.70 -15.43
N ASP A 85 -16.63 16.10 -15.52
CA ASP A 85 -17.43 15.70 -14.38
C ASP A 85 -16.79 14.52 -13.62
N LYS A 86 -16.29 13.50 -14.31
CA LYS A 86 -15.71 12.31 -13.66
C LYS A 86 -14.21 12.45 -13.43
N GLY A 87 -13.47 12.83 -14.46
CA GLY A 87 -12.01 13.01 -14.40
C GLY A 87 -11.26 11.74 -14.01
N TRP A 88 -11.78 10.56 -14.37
CA TRP A 88 -11.17 9.27 -14.04
C TRP A 88 -10.08 8.88 -15.04
N LEU A 89 -10.30 9.22 -16.31
CA LEU A 89 -9.33 9.09 -17.38
C LEU A 89 -8.90 10.46 -17.88
N ARG A 90 -7.70 10.52 -18.45
CA ARG A 90 -7.24 11.66 -19.23
C ARG A 90 -7.24 11.26 -20.70
N LYS A 91 -8.02 11.96 -21.51
CA LYS A 91 -7.96 11.86 -22.98
C LYS A 91 -6.98 12.90 -23.54
N TYR A 92 -6.07 12.49 -24.40
CA TYR A 92 -5.12 13.38 -25.07
C TYR A 92 -4.70 12.81 -26.42
N TYR A 93 -4.05 13.63 -27.25
CA TYR A 93 -3.55 13.22 -28.56
C TYR A 93 -2.03 13.18 -28.52
N LYS A 94 -1.41 12.15 -29.10
CA LYS A 94 0.06 12.13 -29.24
C LYS A 94 0.49 13.24 -30.20
N PRO A 95 1.56 14.00 -29.89
CA PRO A 95 2.09 15.01 -30.79
C PRO A 95 2.34 14.44 -32.18
N GLY A 96 1.85 15.11 -33.22
CA GLY A 96 2.05 14.70 -34.61
C GLY A 96 1.15 13.55 -35.10
N THR A 97 0.15 13.15 -34.31
CA THR A 97 -0.86 12.15 -34.71
C THR A 97 -2.26 12.64 -34.40
N ASP A 98 -3.28 12.12 -35.10
CA ASP A 98 -4.69 12.27 -34.74
C ASP A 98 -5.20 11.08 -33.91
N GLU A 99 -4.29 10.35 -33.28
CA GLU A 99 -4.61 9.17 -32.47
C GLU A 99 -4.90 9.59 -31.02
N ALA A 100 -6.16 9.48 -30.61
CA ALA A 100 -6.55 9.70 -29.23
C ALA A 100 -5.99 8.60 -28.32
N GLN A 101 -5.50 9.00 -27.16
CA GLN A 101 -4.98 8.16 -26.09
C GLN A 101 -5.77 8.41 -24.81
N PHE A 102 -5.87 7.37 -23.98
CA PHE A 102 -6.36 7.46 -22.62
C PHE A 102 -5.29 7.03 -21.63
N ASP A 103 -5.25 7.71 -20.49
CA ASP A 103 -4.38 7.34 -19.36
C ASP A 103 -5.12 7.53 -18.04
N LEU A 104 -4.67 6.88 -16.98
CA LEU A 104 -5.25 7.07 -15.66
C LEU A 104 -4.95 8.47 -15.14
N THR A 105 -5.92 9.07 -14.44
CA THR A 105 -5.61 10.26 -13.62
C THR A 105 -5.01 9.84 -12.28
N PRO A 106 -4.17 10.68 -11.65
CA PRO A 106 -3.60 10.37 -10.33
C PRO A 106 -4.67 10.10 -9.25
N ALA A 107 -5.86 10.68 -9.40
CA ALA A 107 -6.96 10.42 -8.49
C ALA A 107 -7.53 9.01 -8.65
N THR A 108 -7.63 8.50 -9.88
CA THR A 108 -8.05 7.12 -10.16
C THR A 108 -7.02 6.14 -9.64
N GLU A 109 -5.72 6.36 -9.88
CA GLU A 109 -4.67 5.50 -9.32
C GLU A 109 -4.76 5.41 -7.79
N LYS A 110 -5.01 6.54 -7.09
CA LYS A 110 -5.24 6.55 -5.64
C LYS A 110 -6.44 5.68 -5.23
N ALA A 111 -7.55 5.74 -5.97
CA ALA A 111 -8.72 4.92 -5.69
C ALA A 111 -8.43 3.43 -5.88
N LEU A 112 -7.77 3.06 -6.99
CA LEU A 112 -7.41 1.68 -7.29
C LEU A 112 -6.39 1.13 -6.27
N ALA A 113 -5.40 1.93 -5.89
CA ALA A 113 -4.43 1.56 -4.86
C ALA A 113 -5.10 1.33 -3.50
N TRP A 114 -6.08 2.16 -3.13
CA TRP A 114 -6.88 1.94 -1.92
C TRP A 114 -7.71 0.67 -2.00
N LEU A 115 -8.39 0.41 -3.13
CA LEU A 115 -9.15 -0.83 -3.32
C LEU A 115 -8.26 -2.08 -3.23
N ALA A 116 -7.05 -2.03 -3.78
CA ALA A 116 -6.08 -3.12 -3.68
C ALA A 116 -5.66 -3.38 -2.22
N GLN A 117 -5.63 -2.35 -1.37
CA GLN A 117 -5.35 -2.49 0.06
C GLN A 117 -6.50 -3.11 0.87
N LEU A 118 -7.73 -3.17 0.33
CA LEU A 118 -8.85 -3.81 1.01
C LEU A 118 -8.78 -5.34 0.98
N SER A 119 -7.96 -5.90 0.09
CA SER A 119 -7.69 -7.34 0.08
C SER A 119 -6.77 -7.69 1.25
N GLU A 120 -7.04 -8.79 1.96
CA GLU A 120 -6.22 -9.21 3.11
C GLU A 120 -4.74 -9.32 2.74
N ARG A 121 -3.89 -8.62 3.49
CA ARG A 121 -2.44 -8.78 3.36
C ARG A 121 -2.05 -10.12 3.96
N GLN A 122 -1.57 -11.03 3.11
CA GLN A 122 -1.06 -12.32 3.56
C GLN A 122 0.16 -12.21 4.49
N PHE A 123 0.81 -11.05 4.56
CA PHE A 123 1.97 -10.79 5.40
C PHE A 123 2.03 -9.33 5.88
N VAL A 124 2.19 -9.13 7.19
CA VAL A 124 2.45 -7.81 7.80
C VAL A 124 3.89 -7.82 8.32
N GLY A 125 4.81 -7.26 7.53
CA GLY A 125 6.25 -7.20 7.85
C GLY A 125 6.61 -6.15 8.89
N THR A 126 6.06 -6.26 10.11
CA THR A 126 6.28 -5.29 11.20
C THR A 126 7.76 -5.13 11.56
N GLU A 127 8.54 -6.21 11.53
CA GLU A 127 9.97 -6.20 11.84
C GLU A 127 10.79 -5.46 10.77
N SER A 128 10.61 -5.79 9.49
CA SER A 128 11.33 -5.14 8.38
C SER A 128 11.03 -3.64 8.30
N ARG A 129 9.76 -3.26 8.56
CA ARG A 129 9.34 -1.86 8.62
C ARG A 129 10.02 -1.11 9.77
N LEU A 130 10.08 -1.71 10.96
CA LEU A 130 10.74 -1.12 12.12
C LEU A 130 12.25 -0.96 11.89
N LEU A 131 12.92 -1.98 11.34
CA LEU A 131 14.34 -1.93 11.00
C LEU A 131 14.65 -0.80 9.99
N THR A 132 13.76 -0.59 9.03
CA THR A 132 13.85 0.53 8.07
C THR A 132 13.70 1.89 8.77
N LEU A 133 12.73 2.03 9.69
CA LEU A 133 12.56 3.25 10.47
C LEU A 133 13.78 3.52 11.38
N PHE A 134 14.37 2.49 12.00
CA PHE A 134 15.62 2.63 12.77
C PHE A 134 16.80 3.02 11.90
N ALA A 135 16.91 2.47 10.69
CA ALA A 135 17.96 2.84 9.75
C ALA A 135 17.83 4.33 9.36
N LEU A 136 16.62 4.79 9.04
CA LEU A 136 16.35 6.20 8.76
C LEU A 136 16.64 7.09 9.96
N LEU A 137 16.25 6.67 11.17
CA LEU A 137 16.52 7.41 12.40
C LEU A 137 18.01 7.49 12.72
N LYS A 138 18.77 6.41 12.49
CA LYS A 138 20.24 6.40 12.65
C LYS A 138 20.93 7.33 11.64
N GLN A 139 20.44 7.39 10.41
CA GLN A 139 20.91 8.34 9.41
C GLN A 139 20.60 9.80 9.80
N MET A 140 19.54 10.03 10.58
CA MET A 140 19.16 11.36 11.09
C MET A 140 19.82 11.72 12.42
N GLY A 141 20.22 10.72 13.22
CA GLY A 141 20.69 10.84 14.59
C GLY A 141 22.17 10.52 14.78
N GLU A 142 23.02 10.85 13.80
CA GLU A 142 24.46 10.73 13.98
C GLU A 142 24.96 11.66 15.10
N GLY A 143 25.14 11.13 16.32
CA GLY A 143 25.65 11.94 17.44
C GLY A 143 25.51 11.40 18.86
N SER A 144 24.80 10.31 19.14
CA SER A 144 24.50 9.88 20.53
C SER A 144 25.02 8.49 20.96
N GLU A 145 26.09 7.98 20.36
CA GLU A 145 26.68 6.67 20.73
C GLU A 145 27.61 6.81 21.95
N THR A 146 27.30 6.07 23.02
CA THR A 146 27.94 6.16 24.35
C THR A 146 28.94 5.02 24.62
N ASP A 147 28.98 3.96 23.79
CA ASP A 147 30.00 2.91 23.86
C ASP A 147 31.26 3.32 23.05
N PRO A 148 32.43 3.51 23.69
CA PRO A 148 33.65 3.93 23.01
C PRO A 148 34.14 2.99 21.90
N ALA A 149 33.97 1.68 22.05
CA ALA A 149 34.46 0.71 21.08
C ALA A 149 33.57 0.69 19.82
N ARG A 150 32.25 0.74 20.01
CA ARG A 150 31.29 0.89 18.92
C ARG A 150 31.39 2.26 18.26
N ARG A 151 31.65 3.31 19.04
CA ARG A 151 31.90 4.66 18.51
C ARG A 151 33.14 4.68 17.64
N ILE A 152 34.23 4.03 18.04
CA ILE A 152 35.46 3.94 17.22
C ILE A 152 35.19 3.15 15.94
N ALA A 153 34.51 2.01 16.00
CA ALA A 153 34.16 1.23 14.81
C ALA A 153 33.23 2.00 13.87
N GLU A 154 32.26 2.75 14.43
CA GLU A 154 31.37 3.62 13.67
C GLU A 154 32.15 4.79 13.03
N LEU A 155 33.06 5.43 13.76
CA LEU A 155 33.92 6.51 13.27
C LEU A 155 34.89 6.01 12.19
N GLN A 156 35.42 4.79 12.31
CA GLN A 156 36.26 4.17 11.29
C GLN A 156 35.45 3.88 10.02
N ARG A 157 34.26 3.30 10.16
CA ARG A 157 33.34 3.08 9.04
C ARG A 157 32.95 4.40 8.36
N LYS A 158 32.66 5.44 9.14
CA LYS A 158 32.37 6.80 8.64
C LYS A 158 33.58 7.42 7.95
N ARG A 159 34.79 7.24 8.50
CA ARG A 159 36.02 7.69 7.83
C ARG A 159 36.15 7.02 6.47
N ASP A 160 35.97 5.72 6.39
CA ASP A 160 36.09 4.98 5.13
C ASP A 160 34.98 5.39 4.13
N GLU A 161 33.76 5.64 4.60
CA GLU A 161 32.65 6.19 3.80
C GLU A 161 32.95 7.61 3.30
N ILE A 162 33.49 8.48 4.17
CA ILE A 162 33.90 9.86 3.85
C ILE A 162 35.07 9.85 2.88
N ASP A 163 36.06 8.98 3.04
CA ASP A 163 37.20 8.85 2.12
C ASP A 163 36.72 8.42 0.72
N ALA A 164 35.75 7.51 0.65
CA ALA A 164 35.11 7.11 -0.60
C ALA A 164 34.25 8.23 -1.21
N GLU A 165 33.57 9.02 -0.39
CA GLU A 165 32.82 10.21 -0.83
C GLU A 165 33.77 11.31 -1.32
N MET A 166 34.85 11.59 -0.60
CA MET A 166 35.91 12.51 -1.01
C MET A 166 36.53 12.10 -2.35
N ALA A 167 36.77 10.80 -2.55
CA ALA A 167 37.26 10.29 -3.83
C ALA A 167 36.26 10.55 -4.99
N ARG A 168 34.94 10.40 -4.73
CA ARG A 168 33.88 10.74 -5.70
C ARG A 168 33.80 12.24 -5.97
N VAL A 169 33.86 13.07 -4.94
CA VAL A 169 33.86 14.54 -5.05
C VAL A 169 35.10 15.04 -5.80
N LEU A 170 36.28 14.48 -5.52
CA LEU A 170 37.52 14.77 -6.25
C LEU A 170 37.45 14.32 -7.72
N ALA A 171 36.67 13.28 -8.01
CA ALA A 171 36.36 12.83 -9.37
C ALA A 171 35.24 13.65 -10.05
N GLY A 172 34.69 14.66 -9.37
CA GLY A 172 33.67 15.58 -9.90
C GLY A 172 32.22 15.17 -9.64
N ASP A 173 31.97 14.12 -8.84
CA ASP A 173 30.63 13.65 -8.46
C ASP A 173 30.30 14.09 -7.03
N ILE A 174 29.42 15.10 -6.88
CA ILE A 174 29.03 15.67 -5.58
C ILE A 174 27.58 15.24 -5.24
N PRO A 175 27.40 14.20 -4.41
CA PRO A 175 26.07 13.79 -3.96
C PRO A 175 25.59 14.69 -2.82
N LEU A 176 25.00 15.85 -3.13
CA LEU A 176 24.34 16.68 -2.13
C LEU A 176 22.94 16.16 -1.82
N LEU A 177 22.66 15.91 -0.54
CA LEU A 177 21.30 15.88 -0.03
C LEU A 177 20.84 17.33 0.10
N ASP A 178 20.08 17.79 -0.88
CA ASP A 178 19.44 19.09 -0.82
C ASP A 178 18.27 19.10 0.20
N ASP A 179 17.75 20.28 0.51
CA ASP A 179 16.61 20.43 1.42
C ASP A 179 15.38 19.61 0.99
N THR A 180 15.25 19.31 -0.30
CA THR A 180 14.21 18.43 -0.86
C THR A 180 14.41 17.00 -0.40
N ALA A 181 15.62 16.46 -0.51
CA ALA A 181 15.94 15.11 -0.09
C ALA A 181 15.75 14.90 1.42
N ILE A 182 16.02 15.92 2.25
CA ILE A 182 15.76 15.86 3.70
C ILE A 182 14.24 15.83 3.97
N LYS A 183 13.46 16.67 3.29
CA LYS A 183 11.99 16.68 3.41
C LYS A 183 11.39 15.35 2.98
N ASP A 184 11.86 14.78 1.88
CA ASP A 184 11.39 13.48 1.38
C ASP A 184 11.66 12.37 2.38
N ARG A 185 12.88 12.32 2.96
CA ARG A 185 13.23 11.34 4.01
C ARG A 185 12.37 11.49 5.26
N PHE A 186 12.12 12.72 5.71
CA PHE A 186 11.25 12.97 6.86
C PHE A 186 9.81 12.53 6.57
N GLN A 187 9.30 12.80 5.37
CA GLN A 187 7.97 12.33 4.96
C GLN A 187 7.90 10.80 4.92
N GLN A 188 8.92 10.12 4.40
CA GLN A 188 9.02 8.65 4.41
C GLN A 188 9.01 8.09 5.82
N PHE A 189 9.77 8.67 6.74
CA PHE A 189 9.77 8.27 8.15
C PHE A 189 8.39 8.43 8.79
N MET A 190 7.76 9.60 8.62
CA MET A 190 6.44 9.87 9.18
C MET A 190 5.36 8.96 8.60
N GLN A 191 5.44 8.63 7.31
CA GLN A 191 4.55 7.67 6.67
C GLN A 191 4.75 6.27 7.27
N GLY A 192 5.99 5.79 7.34
CA GLY A 192 6.30 4.48 7.92
C GLY A 192 5.91 4.35 9.39
N ALA A 193 6.04 5.42 10.19
CA ALA A 193 5.62 5.43 11.59
C ALA A 193 4.09 5.32 11.74
N ARG A 194 3.32 6.00 10.89
CA ARG A 194 1.85 5.88 10.87
C ARG A 194 1.41 4.49 10.41
N GLU A 195 2.08 3.94 9.41
CA GLU A 195 1.82 2.57 8.94
C GLU A 195 2.11 1.55 10.04
N LEU A 196 3.21 1.69 10.78
CA LEU A 196 3.50 0.82 11.92
C LEU A 196 2.40 0.86 13.00
N LEU A 197 1.85 2.04 13.30
CA LEU A 197 0.71 2.17 14.21
C LEU A 197 -0.56 1.49 13.67
N ALA A 198 -0.80 1.57 12.36
CA ALA A 198 -1.90 0.86 11.72
C ALA A 198 -1.70 -0.66 11.75
N ASP A 199 -0.48 -1.12 11.48
CA ASP A 199 -0.09 -2.53 11.54
C ASP A 199 -0.38 -3.11 12.96
N PHE A 200 -0.14 -2.35 14.05
CA PHE A 200 -0.52 -2.79 15.40
C PHE A 200 -2.02 -2.98 15.58
N ARG A 201 -2.83 -2.05 15.05
CA ARG A 201 -4.30 -2.16 15.11
C ARG A 201 -4.80 -3.37 14.33
N GLU A 202 -4.15 -3.67 13.20
CA GLU A 202 -4.45 -4.85 12.38
C GLU A 202 -4.11 -6.16 13.13
N VAL A 203 -2.93 -6.24 13.73
CA VAL A 203 -2.53 -7.39 14.57
C VAL A 203 -3.49 -7.59 15.74
N GLU A 204 -3.87 -6.51 16.44
CA GLU A 204 -4.83 -6.56 17.53
C GLU A 204 -6.20 -7.08 17.05
N HIS A 205 -6.67 -6.60 15.90
CA HIS A 205 -7.91 -7.05 15.29
C HIS A 205 -7.87 -8.55 14.95
N ASN A 206 -6.78 -9.01 14.32
CA ASN A 206 -6.59 -10.41 13.95
C ASN A 206 -6.59 -11.32 15.19
N PHE A 207 -5.96 -10.89 16.28
CA PHE A 207 -5.98 -11.63 17.55
C PHE A 207 -7.39 -11.70 18.16
N ARG A 208 -8.16 -10.60 18.10
CA ARG A 208 -9.57 -10.59 18.54
C ARG A 208 -10.45 -11.54 17.71
N GLN A 209 -10.26 -11.57 16.39
CA GLN A 209 -10.97 -12.52 15.52
C GLN A 209 -10.61 -13.97 15.82
N LEU A 210 -9.34 -14.25 16.11
CA LEU A 210 -8.89 -15.56 16.53
C LEU A 210 -9.54 -15.99 17.86
N ASP A 211 -9.47 -15.15 18.90
CA ASP A 211 -10.07 -15.45 20.21
C ASP A 211 -11.57 -15.77 20.06
N ARG A 212 -12.27 -14.99 19.22
CA ARG A 212 -13.68 -15.25 18.90
C ARG A 212 -13.89 -16.62 18.24
N ARG A 213 -13.10 -16.97 17.22
CA ARG A 213 -13.18 -18.28 16.55
C ARG A 213 -12.94 -19.44 17.53
N VAL A 214 -11.95 -19.29 18.42
CA VAL A 214 -11.66 -20.29 19.46
C VAL A 214 -12.86 -20.45 20.41
N ARG A 215 -13.46 -19.36 20.88
CA ARG A 215 -14.65 -19.39 21.76
C ARG A 215 -15.86 -20.00 21.08
N GLU A 216 -16.14 -19.61 19.84
CA GLU A 216 -17.23 -20.17 19.04
C GLU A 216 -17.06 -21.70 18.90
N ARG A 217 -15.83 -22.17 18.67
CA ARG A 217 -15.55 -23.60 18.56
C ARG A 217 -15.67 -24.34 19.89
N ILE A 218 -15.27 -23.73 21.01
CA ILE A 218 -15.50 -24.29 22.36
C ILE A 218 -17.01 -24.43 22.63
N ALA A 219 -17.80 -23.43 22.25
CA ALA A 219 -19.25 -23.43 22.47
C ALA A 219 -19.99 -24.47 21.62
N LEU A 220 -19.51 -24.74 20.41
CA LEU A 220 -20.09 -25.71 19.47
C LEU A 220 -19.49 -27.12 19.58
N TRP A 221 -18.65 -27.38 20.61
CA TRP A 221 -17.92 -28.64 20.72
C TRP A 221 -18.75 -29.75 21.39
N GLU A 222 -18.95 -30.85 20.67
CA GLU A 222 -19.67 -32.04 21.16
C GLU A 222 -18.75 -33.25 21.49
N GLY A 223 -17.43 -33.11 21.28
CA GLY A 223 -16.45 -34.20 21.48
C GLY A 223 -15.81 -34.24 22.87
N SER A 224 -14.72 -35.01 23.03
CA SER A 224 -13.99 -35.08 24.30
C SER A 224 -13.17 -33.82 24.56
N LYS A 225 -12.99 -33.44 25.84
CA LYS A 225 -12.16 -32.28 26.22
C LYS A 225 -10.69 -32.40 25.77
N GLY A 226 -10.16 -33.63 25.67
CA GLY A 226 -8.80 -33.89 25.21
C GLY A 226 -8.62 -33.59 23.72
N ALA A 227 -9.57 -34.01 22.88
CA ALA A 227 -9.54 -33.72 21.45
C ALA A 227 -9.76 -32.22 21.16
N LEU A 228 -10.57 -31.53 21.97
CA LEU A 228 -10.71 -30.07 21.90
C LEU A 228 -9.39 -29.36 22.23
N LEU A 229 -8.70 -29.80 23.28
CA LEU A 229 -7.40 -29.26 23.68
C LEU A 229 -6.36 -29.47 22.58
N GLU A 230 -6.27 -30.67 22.01
CA GLU A 230 -5.33 -30.98 20.92
C GLU A 230 -5.60 -30.11 19.68
N GLN A 231 -6.85 -29.89 19.31
CA GLN A 231 -7.23 -29.05 18.18
C GLN A 231 -7.02 -27.53 18.43
N ILE A 232 -7.22 -27.06 19.67
CA ILE A 232 -6.97 -25.66 20.04
C ILE A 232 -5.46 -25.39 20.19
N MET A 233 -4.71 -26.31 20.79
CA MET A 233 -3.25 -26.17 20.94
C MET A 233 -2.54 -26.26 19.58
N GLY A 234 -2.96 -27.17 18.68
CA GLY A 234 -2.42 -27.24 17.32
C GLY A 234 -2.63 -25.97 16.50
N GLU A 235 -3.73 -25.24 16.70
CA GLU A 235 -3.94 -23.94 16.05
C GLU A 235 -3.23 -22.78 16.74
N ARG A 236 -3.04 -22.85 18.07
CA ARG A 236 -2.21 -21.87 18.80
C ARG A 236 -0.75 -21.94 18.33
N ASP A 237 -0.24 -23.14 18.08
CA ASP A 237 1.08 -23.35 17.50
C ASP A 237 1.11 -22.91 16.03
N ALA A 238 0.07 -23.20 15.23
CA ALA A 238 -0.04 -22.69 13.86
C ALA A 238 -0.07 -21.15 13.76
N ILE A 239 -0.54 -20.44 14.79
CA ILE A 239 -0.61 -18.98 14.82
C ILE A 239 0.68 -18.39 15.35
N ALA A 240 1.31 -19.01 16.34
CA ALA A 240 2.67 -18.69 16.76
C ALA A 240 3.68 -18.88 15.61
N ASP A 241 3.46 -19.91 14.78
CA ASP A 241 4.28 -20.25 13.60
C ASP A 241 3.79 -19.58 12.32
N SER A 242 2.65 -18.88 12.34
CA SER A 242 2.23 -18.04 11.22
C SER A 242 3.24 -16.93 11.00
N ASP A 243 3.38 -16.45 9.76
CA ASP A 243 4.32 -15.39 9.45
C ASP A 243 4.05 -14.11 10.26
N GLN A 244 2.78 -13.87 10.61
CA GLN A 244 2.33 -12.78 11.48
C GLN A 244 2.74 -12.99 12.93
N GLY A 245 2.55 -14.19 13.48
CA GLY A 245 2.94 -14.52 14.85
C GLY A 245 4.45 -14.50 15.05
N ARG A 246 5.20 -15.00 14.07
CA ARG A 246 6.67 -14.94 14.04
C ARG A 246 7.18 -13.50 13.92
N SER A 247 6.62 -12.69 13.01
CA SER A 247 6.97 -11.27 12.88
C SER A 247 6.63 -10.47 14.14
N PHE A 248 5.48 -10.71 14.78
CA PHE A 248 5.13 -10.05 16.05
C PHE A 248 6.04 -10.47 17.20
N ARG A 249 6.39 -11.77 17.31
CA ARG A 249 7.29 -12.27 18.35
C ARG A 249 8.70 -11.72 18.16
N ALA A 250 9.25 -11.78 16.95
CA ALA A 250 10.54 -11.17 16.62
C ALA A 250 10.55 -9.68 16.93
N PHE A 251 9.46 -8.97 16.64
CA PHE A 251 9.26 -7.57 17.00
C PHE A 251 9.19 -7.33 18.52
N TRP A 252 8.42 -8.13 19.26
CA TRP A 252 8.27 -8.01 20.72
C TRP A 252 9.58 -8.32 21.43
N ASP A 253 10.29 -9.36 20.97
CA ASP A 253 11.63 -9.71 21.41
C ASP A 253 12.63 -8.60 21.06
N PHE A 254 12.50 -7.95 19.90
CA PHE A 254 13.31 -6.79 19.56
C PHE A 254 13.07 -5.60 20.51
N LEU A 255 11.81 -5.26 20.81
CA LEU A 255 11.44 -4.18 21.75
C LEU A 255 11.86 -4.46 23.19
N LEU A 256 11.73 -5.72 23.64
CA LEU A 256 12.06 -6.15 25.00
C LEU A 256 13.51 -6.57 25.17
N SER A 257 14.25 -6.75 24.07
CA SER A 257 15.69 -6.97 24.14
C SER A 257 16.30 -5.76 24.84
N SER A 258 16.76 -5.99 26.07
CA SER A 258 17.31 -4.98 26.98
C SER A 258 18.68 -4.47 26.51
N ARG A 259 18.95 -4.52 25.21
CA ARG A 259 20.21 -4.13 24.56
C ARG A 259 20.13 -2.82 23.78
N ARG A 260 18.97 -2.14 23.76
CA ARG A 260 18.80 -0.83 23.10
C ARG A 260 17.81 0.12 23.78
N GLN A 261 17.49 -0.09 25.05
CA GLN A 261 16.87 0.94 25.90
C GLN A 261 17.89 1.92 26.51
N GLU A 262 19.16 1.77 26.13
CA GLU A 262 20.26 2.74 26.30
C GLU A 262 20.83 3.07 24.92
#